data_AF-A0A523KKY2-F1
#
_entry.id   AF-A0A523KKY2-F1
#
_cell.length_a   1.000
_cell.length_b   1.000
_cell.length_c   1.000
_cell.angle_alpha   90.00
_cell.angle_beta   90.00
_cell.angle_gamma   90.00
#
_symmetry.space_group_name_H-M   'P 1'
#
loop_
_entity.id
_entity.type
_entity.pdbx_description
1 polymer ?
#
loop_
_entity_poly.entity_id
_entity_poly.type
_entity_poly.pdbx_seq_one_letter_code
_entity_poly.pdbx_strand_id
1 'polypeptide(L)'
;MENLTGPTYWRNLWALPVPLLLALVLVAPLGWVDAVRGSGTEARLGRAAAWIGPALGLLLAVALAIGVPRYTALSPRNNVELHFPSLKVEPVEYDWAKLLTHSVPPGSVVVAPLSITPWLATFHDRVQPLVVRPMYLDRHRSQLGTETANHRLLMTLFVAGKSKRSDAARWFADGLRVFDVRAVCLKRSKATPRARAILQRSGFRPYQHSEAYEIWIRR
;
A
#
# COMPACT_ATOMS: atom_id res chain seq x y z
N MET A 1 15.80 -22.72 6.65
CA MET A 1 16.40 -22.80 5.30
C MET A 1 16.44 -21.38 4.75
N GLU A 2 17.61 -20.76 4.78
CA GLU A 2 17.82 -19.47 4.11
C GLU A 2 17.94 -19.70 2.61
N ASN A 3 17.05 -19.08 1.83
CA ASN A 3 17.14 -19.12 0.38
C ASN A 3 18.36 -18.30 -0.07
N LEU A 4 19.19 -18.88 -0.96
CA LEU A 4 20.41 -18.27 -1.53
C LEU A 4 20.21 -16.86 -2.12
N THR A 5 18.97 -16.44 -2.39
CA THR A 5 18.62 -15.14 -2.99
C THR A 5 17.97 -14.15 -2.01
N GLY A 6 17.95 -14.45 -0.70
CA GLY A 6 17.39 -13.55 0.32
C GLY A 6 15.89 -13.22 0.12
N PRO A 7 15.39 -12.09 0.67
CA PRO A 7 13.97 -11.68 0.57
C PRO A 7 13.50 -11.35 -0.86
N THR A 8 14.40 -11.38 -1.84
CA THR A 8 14.17 -11.03 -3.24
C THR A 8 13.86 -12.24 -4.11
N TYR A 9 13.84 -13.46 -3.53
CA TYR A 9 13.65 -14.71 -4.28
C TYR A 9 12.41 -14.70 -5.20
N TRP A 10 11.32 -14.08 -4.74
CA TRP A 10 10.06 -14.02 -5.50
C TRP A 10 10.19 -13.19 -6.77
N ARG A 11 11.05 -12.14 -6.79
CA ARG A 11 11.29 -11.31 -7.98
C ARG A 11 12.09 -12.06 -9.04
N ASN A 12 13.05 -12.88 -8.62
CA ASN A 12 13.84 -13.71 -9.54
C ASN A 12 12.98 -14.81 -10.18
N LEU A 13 11.94 -15.28 -9.47
CA LEU A 13 10.98 -16.24 -10.02
C LEU A 13 10.18 -15.68 -11.20
N TRP A 14 9.97 -14.36 -11.28
CA TRP A 14 9.31 -13.71 -12.43
C TRP A 14 10.20 -13.63 -13.67
N ALA A 15 11.52 -13.73 -13.53
CA ALA A 15 12.44 -13.73 -14.67
C ALA A 15 12.55 -15.11 -15.33
N LEU A 16 12.24 -16.19 -14.59
CA LEU A 16 12.40 -17.58 -15.06
C LEU A 16 11.47 -17.99 -16.23
N PRO A 17 10.21 -17.52 -16.32
CA PRO A 17 9.35 -17.80 -17.47
C PRO A 17 9.85 -17.18 -18.77
N VAL A 18 10.63 -16.09 -18.70
CA VAL A 18 11.03 -15.33 -19.88
C VAL A 18 11.98 -16.13 -20.78
N PRO A 19 13.12 -16.70 -20.30
CA PRO A 19 13.97 -17.57 -21.09
C PRO A 19 13.26 -18.82 -21.64
N LEU A 20 12.33 -19.39 -20.86
CA LEU A 20 11.57 -20.56 -21.29
C LEU A 20 10.63 -20.25 -22.45
N LEU A 21 9.86 -19.16 -22.33
CA LEU A 21 8.95 -18.71 -23.38
C LEU A 21 9.72 -18.28 -24.63
N LEU A 22 10.88 -17.63 -24.46
CA LEU A 22 11.82 -17.34 -25.55
C LEU A 22 12.32 -18.61 -26.25
N ALA A 23 12.75 -19.61 -25.49
CA ALA A 23 13.20 -20.88 -26.05
C ALA A 23 12.07 -21.61 -26.81
N LEU A 24 10.85 -21.63 -26.26
CA LEU A 24 9.68 -22.20 -26.93
C LEU A 24 9.33 -21.47 -28.23
N VAL A 25 9.36 -20.14 -28.24
CA VAL A 25 9.08 -19.33 -29.45
C VAL A 25 10.17 -19.52 -30.51
N LEU A 26 11.44 -19.59 -30.10
CA LEU A 26 12.56 -19.76 -31.03
C LEU A 26 12.67 -21.19 -31.59
N VAL A 27 12.26 -22.21 -30.84
CA VAL A 27 12.32 -23.62 -31.26
C VAL A 27 11.04 -24.08 -31.95
N ALA A 28 9.88 -23.47 -31.67
CA ALA A 28 8.59 -23.80 -32.30
C ALA A 28 8.59 -23.81 -33.84
N PRO A 29 9.19 -22.83 -34.56
CA PRO A 29 9.16 -22.83 -36.02
C PRO A 29 10.08 -23.91 -36.65
N LEU A 30 11.07 -24.43 -35.93
CA LEU A 30 11.98 -25.46 -36.46
C LEU A 30 11.31 -26.83 -36.60
N GLY A 31 10.45 -27.21 -35.65
CA GLY A 31 9.72 -28.49 -35.72
C GLY A 31 8.60 -28.50 -36.78
N TRP A 32 8.10 -27.32 -37.18
CA TRP A 32 6.99 -27.21 -38.13
C TRP A 32 7.45 -27.26 -39.59
N VAL A 33 8.64 -26.73 -39.89
CA VAL A 33 9.23 -26.75 -41.24
C VAL A 33 9.62 -28.17 -41.66
N ASP A 34 10.17 -28.97 -40.75
CA ASP A 34 10.56 -30.37 -41.05
C ASP A 34 9.35 -31.31 -41.16
N ALA A 35 8.27 -31.03 -40.41
CA ALA A 35 7.03 -31.82 -40.45
C ALA A 35 6.23 -31.63 -41.76
N VAL A 36 6.38 -30.48 -42.44
CA VAL A 36 5.64 -30.15 -43.67
C VAL A 36 6.38 -30.59 -44.94
N ARG A 37 7.70 -30.82 -44.91
CA ARG A 37 8.52 -31.09 -46.11
C ARG A 37 9.03 -32.52 -46.29
N GLY A 38 8.96 -33.41 -45.29
CA GLY A 38 9.58 -34.74 -45.37
C GLY A 38 8.60 -35.91 -45.57
N SER A 39 8.56 -36.50 -46.77
CA SER A 39 7.98 -37.85 -47.00
C SER A 39 9.10 -38.89 -47.09
N GLY A 40 9.72 -39.22 -45.94
CA GLY A 40 10.79 -40.21 -45.85
C GLY A 40 11.16 -40.55 -44.40
N THR A 41 12.04 -41.54 -44.20
CA THR A 41 12.47 -42.06 -42.88
C THR A 41 13.05 -40.98 -41.95
N GLU A 42 13.60 -39.90 -42.51
CA GLU A 42 14.07 -38.70 -41.77
C GLU A 42 12.92 -37.92 -41.09
N ALA A 43 11.69 -38.02 -41.61
CA ALA A 43 10.51 -37.42 -41.00
C ALA A 43 10.04 -38.15 -39.72
N ARG A 44 10.57 -39.34 -39.41
CA ARG A 44 10.34 -40.00 -38.11
C ARG A 44 11.22 -39.40 -37.00
N LEU A 45 12.45 -39.00 -37.32
CA LEU A 45 13.35 -38.30 -36.39
C LEU A 45 12.90 -36.86 -36.14
N GLY A 46 12.46 -36.14 -37.20
CA GLY A 46 11.86 -34.81 -37.07
C GLY A 46 10.56 -34.80 -36.24
N ARG A 47 9.74 -35.86 -36.35
CA ARG A 47 8.56 -36.04 -35.49
C ARG A 47 8.91 -36.31 -34.04
N ALA A 48 9.95 -37.10 -33.75
CA ALA A 48 10.42 -37.30 -32.38
C ALA A 48 10.96 -36.01 -31.76
N ALA A 49 11.73 -35.22 -32.54
CA ALA A 49 12.22 -33.90 -32.12
C ALA A 49 11.09 -32.88 -31.87
N ALA A 50 10.01 -32.95 -32.65
CA ALA A 50 8.82 -32.12 -32.45
C ALA A 50 8.12 -32.36 -31.10
N TRP A 51 8.30 -33.53 -30.48
CA TRP A 51 7.77 -33.82 -29.14
C TRP A 51 8.72 -33.47 -28.00
N ILE A 52 10.01 -33.23 -28.27
CA ILE A 52 10.99 -32.85 -27.24
C ILE A 52 10.67 -31.48 -26.66
N GLY A 53 10.31 -30.50 -27.50
CA GLY A 53 9.91 -29.16 -27.04
C GLY A 53 8.68 -29.18 -26.11
N PRO A 54 7.55 -29.79 -26.53
CA PRO A 54 6.37 -29.99 -25.68
C PRO A 54 6.65 -30.82 -24.43
N ALA A 55 7.44 -31.89 -24.53
CA ALA A 55 7.77 -32.74 -23.39
C ALA A 55 8.65 -32.01 -22.37
N LEU A 56 9.64 -31.23 -22.82
CA LEU A 56 10.46 -30.40 -21.96
C LEU A 56 9.65 -29.26 -21.33
N GLY A 57 8.73 -28.65 -22.09
CA GLY A 57 7.79 -27.66 -21.59
C GLY A 57 6.88 -28.23 -20.50
N LEU A 58 6.34 -29.44 -20.72
CA LEU A 58 5.52 -30.15 -19.73
C LEU A 58 6.33 -30.53 -18.50
N LEU A 59 7.55 -31.05 -18.69
CA LEU A 59 8.43 -31.46 -17.60
C LEU A 59 8.88 -30.26 -16.77
N LEU A 60 9.11 -29.10 -17.40
CA LEU A 60 9.40 -27.86 -16.68
C LEU A 60 8.15 -27.32 -15.99
N ALA A 61 6.96 -27.40 -16.60
CA ALA A 61 5.70 -27.02 -15.94
C ALA A 61 5.42 -27.89 -14.70
N VAL A 62 5.69 -29.19 -14.78
CA VAL A 62 5.60 -30.15 -13.65
C VAL A 62 6.66 -29.85 -12.60
N ALA A 63 7.92 -29.61 -13.00
CA ALA A 63 8.98 -29.23 -12.08
C ALA A 63 8.68 -27.89 -11.38
N LEU A 64 8.06 -26.94 -12.07
CA LEU A 64 7.60 -25.67 -11.49
C LEU A 64 6.42 -25.92 -10.54
N ALA A 65 5.47 -26.77 -10.89
CA ALA A 65 4.35 -27.13 -10.03
C ALA A 65 4.78 -27.84 -8.73
N ILE A 66 5.85 -28.65 -8.79
CA ILE A 66 6.40 -29.39 -7.64
C ILE A 66 7.39 -28.51 -6.83
N GLY A 67 8.20 -27.70 -7.51
CA GLY A 67 9.30 -26.92 -6.92
C GLY A 67 8.92 -25.52 -6.44
N VAL A 68 7.80 -24.95 -6.92
CA VAL A 68 7.25 -23.71 -6.35
C VAL A 68 6.69 -24.03 -4.96
N PRO A 69 7.14 -23.33 -3.90
CA PRO A 69 6.70 -23.63 -2.56
C PRO A 69 5.18 -23.59 -2.45
N ARG A 70 4.59 -24.53 -1.68
CA ARG A 70 3.15 -24.71 -1.42
C ARG A 70 2.40 -23.47 -0.87
N TYR A 71 3.07 -22.34 -0.74
CA TYR A 71 2.46 -21.04 -0.50
C TYR A 71 2.03 -20.43 -1.84
N THR A 72 0.97 -20.99 -2.43
CA THR A 72 0.31 -20.38 -3.58
C THR A 72 -0.15 -18.97 -3.17
N ALA A 73 0.09 -17.97 -4.02
CA ALA A 73 -0.41 -16.61 -3.78
C ALA A 73 -1.93 -16.61 -3.50
N LEU A 74 -2.65 -17.59 -4.04
CA LEU A 74 -4.09 -17.83 -3.88
C LEU A 74 -4.45 -18.81 -2.75
N SER A 75 -3.54 -19.12 -1.83
CA SER A 75 -3.88 -19.94 -0.65
C SER A 75 -4.93 -19.23 0.21
N PRO A 76 -5.94 -19.94 0.75
CA PRO A 76 -6.87 -19.37 1.72
C PRO A 76 -6.19 -18.73 2.94
N ARG A 77 -4.96 -19.17 3.28
CA ARG A 77 -4.17 -18.58 4.38
C ARG A 77 -3.64 -17.18 4.07
N ASN A 78 -3.55 -16.80 2.79
CA ASN A 78 -3.01 -15.52 2.36
C ASN A 78 -4.08 -14.42 2.24
N ASN A 79 -5.37 -14.76 2.43
CA ASN A 79 -6.51 -13.83 2.28
C ASN A 79 -6.45 -13.03 0.95
N VAL A 80 -6.04 -13.70 -0.14
CA VAL A 80 -5.99 -13.08 -1.47
C VAL A 80 -7.29 -13.41 -2.20
N GLU A 81 -8.07 -12.38 -2.50
CA GLU A 81 -9.29 -12.47 -3.27
C GLU A 81 -9.08 -11.85 -4.65
N LEU A 82 -9.55 -12.53 -5.70
CA LEU A 82 -9.63 -11.97 -7.05
C LEU A 82 -10.98 -11.27 -7.19
N HIS A 83 -10.95 -9.95 -7.34
CA HIS A 83 -12.16 -9.15 -7.58
C HIS A 83 -12.01 -8.35 -8.87
N PHE A 84 -13.14 -7.94 -9.46
CA PHE A 84 -13.12 -7.01 -10.58
C PHE A 84 -12.37 -5.74 -10.20
N PRO A 85 -11.60 -5.12 -11.12
CA PRO A 85 -10.89 -3.88 -10.84
C PRO A 85 -11.84 -2.83 -10.26
N SER A 86 -11.62 -2.48 -9.00
CA SER A 86 -12.31 -1.41 -8.30
C SER A 86 -11.28 -0.40 -7.80
N LEU A 87 -11.72 0.83 -7.53
CA LEU A 87 -10.88 1.79 -6.85
C LEU A 87 -10.49 1.22 -5.49
N LYS A 88 -9.18 1.03 -5.26
CA LYS A 88 -8.62 0.59 -3.96
C LYS A 88 -8.72 1.65 -2.86
N VAL A 89 -9.59 2.63 -3.06
CA VAL A 89 -9.68 3.87 -2.29
C VAL A 89 -11.10 3.93 -1.73
N GLU A 90 -11.23 3.96 -0.41
CA GLU A 90 -12.51 4.25 0.23
C GLU A 90 -12.93 5.68 -0.16
N PRO A 91 -14.06 5.87 -0.88
CA PRO A 91 -14.39 7.17 -1.47
C PRO A 91 -14.51 8.28 -0.43
N VAL A 92 -15.10 7.96 0.73
CA VAL A 92 -15.37 8.92 1.80
C VAL A 92 -14.07 9.47 2.38
N GLU A 93 -13.16 8.60 2.82
CA GLU A 93 -11.86 8.98 3.40
C GLU A 93 -11.03 9.81 2.43
N TYR A 94 -11.05 9.45 1.15
CA TYR A 94 -10.31 10.16 0.11
C TYR A 94 -10.88 11.55 -0.15
N ASP A 95 -12.21 11.69 -0.21
CA ASP A 95 -12.86 12.99 -0.38
C ASP A 95 -12.59 13.91 0.81
N TRP A 96 -12.58 13.38 2.04
CA TRP A 96 -12.19 14.14 3.23
C TRP A 96 -10.71 14.54 3.21
N ALA A 97 -9.82 13.66 2.73
CA ALA A 97 -8.41 13.99 2.56
C ALA A 97 -8.23 15.10 1.50
N LYS A 98 -8.97 15.02 0.40
CA LYS A 98 -8.99 16.03 -0.66
C LYS A 98 -9.49 17.37 -0.12
N LEU A 99 -10.58 17.36 0.64
CA LEU A 99 -11.14 18.58 1.22
C LEU A 99 -10.20 19.22 2.24
N LEU A 100 -9.60 18.41 3.13
CA LEU A 100 -8.60 18.89 4.09
C LEU A 100 -7.42 19.55 3.39
N THR A 101 -6.92 18.93 2.31
CA THR A 101 -5.78 19.43 1.52
C THR A 101 -6.08 20.80 0.90
N HIS A 102 -7.27 20.99 0.31
CA HIS A 102 -7.67 22.27 -0.27
C HIS A 102 -8.07 23.34 0.77
N SER A 103 -8.28 22.96 2.03
CA SER A 103 -8.74 23.90 3.08
C SER A 103 -7.65 24.83 3.61
N VAL A 104 -6.38 24.54 3.30
CA VAL A 104 -5.20 25.27 3.79
C VAL A 104 -4.15 25.46 2.70
N PRO A 105 -3.25 26.45 2.81
CA PRO A 105 -2.15 26.62 1.86
C PRO A 105 -1.25 25.37 1.78
N PRO A 106 -0.63 25.08 0.62
CA PRO A 106 0.35 24.02 0.47
C PRO A 106 1.48 24.14 1.51
N GLY A 107 2.02 23.00 1.96
CA GLY A 107 3.06 22.94 3.00
C GLY A 107 2.55 23.09 4.44
N SER A 108 1.27 23.43 4.65
CA SER A 108 0.68 23.53 5.98
C SER A 108 0.71 22.20 6.75
N VAL A 109 0.99 22.25 8.05
CA VAL A 109 0.93 21.06 8.92
C VAL A 109 -0.51 20.74 9.29
N VAL A 110 -0.90 19.47 9.14
CA VAL A 110 -2.26 19.01 9.42
C VAL A 110 -2.30 17.76 10.29
N VAL A 111 -3.40 17.58 11.01
CA VAL A 111 -3.68 16.36 11.80
C VAL A 111 -4.96 15.73 11.29
N ALA A 112 -4.92 14.44 10.96
CA ALA A 112 -6.07 13.68 10.54
C ALA A 112 -6.04 12.25 11.10
N PRO A 113 -7.16 11.53 11.11
CA PRO A 113 -7.21 10.11 11.49
C PRO A 113 -6.39 9.23 10.53
N LEU A 114 -5.93 8.07 11.01
CA LEU A 114 -5.12 7.13 10.21
C LEU A 114 -5.83 6.56 8.96
N SER A 115 -7.15 6.66 8.88
CA SER A 115 -7.91 6.31 7.67
C SER A 115 -7.81 7.37 6.57
N ILE A 116 -7.45 8.61 6.92
CA ILE A 116 -7.35 9.76 6.02
C ILE A 116 -5.88 10.08 5.70
N THR A 117 -4.97 9.98 6.68
CA THR A 117 -3.59 10.45 6.50
C THR A 117 -2.80 9.82 5.35
N PRO A 118 -2.98 8.53 4.96
CA PRO A 118 -2.26 7.97 3.82
C PRO A 118 -2.62 8.66 2.49
N TRP A 119 -3.85 9.14 2.36
CA TRP A 119 -4.35 9.81 1.15
C TRP A 119 -3.80 11.23 1.01
N LEU A 120 -3.45 11.90 2.12
CA LEU A 120 -2.89 13.26 2.05
C LEU A 120 -1.59 13.33 1.24
N ALA A 121 -0.83 12.23 1.19
CA ALA A 121 0.40 12.13 0.41
C ALA A 121 0.17 11.96 -1.10
N THR A 122 -1.07 11.69 -1.55
CA THR A 122 -1.37 11.44 -2.97
C THR A 122 -1.70 12.70 -3.76
N PHE A 123 -1.92 13.84 -3.10
CA PHE A 123 -2.24 15.11 -3.76
C PHE A 123 -0.98 15.88 -4.18
N HIS A 124 -1.11 16.75 -5.19
CA HIS A 124 -0.01 17.59 -5.69
C HIS A 124 0.32 18.73 -4.71
N ASP A 125 -0.70 19.43 -4.23
CA ASP A 125 -0.59 20.53 -3.26
C ASP A 125 -0.46 19.98 -1.83
N ARG A 126 0.69 19.39 -1.54
CA ARG A 126 0.87 18.58 -0.34
C ARG A 126 0.77 19.39 0.94
N VAL A 127 -0.18 19.01 1.78
CA VAL A 127 -0.14 19.28 3.22
C VAL A 127 0.80 18.33 3.93
N GLN A 128 1.30 18.71 5.10
CA GLN A 128 2.22 17.91 5.90
C GLN A 128 1.47 17.22 7.05
N PRO A 129 1.00 15.97 6.89
CA PRO A 129 0.39 15.25 8.00
C PRO A 129 1.43 14.95 9.08
N LEU A 130 1.02 15.01 10.36
CA LEU A 130 1.90 14.60 11.46
C LEU A 130 2.37 13.15 11.32
N VAL A 131 1.51 12.27 10.80
CA VAL A 131 1.74 10.84 10.62
C VAL A 131 1.10 10.35 9.33
N VAL A 132 1.89 9.88 8.35
CA VAL A 132 1.35 9.22 7.15
C VAL A 132 1.00 7.76 7.46
N ARG A 133 1.97 7.00 8.00
CA ARG A 133 1.80 5.62 8.46
C ARG A 133 2.56 5.43 9.78
N PRO A 134 1.99 4.74 10.79
CA PRO A 134 2.67 4.54 12.08
C PRO A 134 4.06 3.90 11.95
N MET A 135 4.19 2.91 11.06
CA MET A 135 5.48 2.22 10.81
C MET A 135 6.59 3.17 10.34
N TYR A 136 6.27 4.29 9.68
CA TYR A 136 7.28 5.28 9.28
C TYR A 136 7.78 6.09 10.47
N LEU A 137 6.93 6.39 11.46
CA LEU A 137 7.39 7.01 12.70
C LEU A 137 8.36 6.09 13.43
N ASP A 138 8.04 4.79 13.53
CA ASP A 138 8.90 3.83 14.23
C ASP A 138 10.26 3.70 13.54
N ARG A 139 10.28 3.61 12.21
CA ARG A 139 11.52 3.55 11.41
C ARG A 139 12.41 4.78 11.61
N HIS A 140 11.83 5.97 11.73
CA HIS A 140 12.54 7.23 11.86
C HIS A 140 12.60 7.76 13.30
N ARG A 141 12.26 6.93 14.29
CA ARG A 141 12.16 7.36 15.70
C ARG A 141 13.47 7.88 16.25
N SER A 142 14.60 7.27 15.89
CA SER A 142 15.94 7.70 16.32
C SER A 142 16.30 9.10 15.82
N GLN A 143 15.83 9.47 14.64
CA GLN A 143 16.08 10.78 14.01
C GLN A 143 15.11 11.85 14.50
N LEU A 144 13.84 11.48 14.71
CA LEU A 144 12.79 12.39 15.16
C LEU A 144 12.82 12.67 16.67
N GLY A 145 13.43 11.77 17.45
CA GLY A 145 13.29 11.75 18.90
C GLY A 145 12.01 11.02 19.34
N THR A 146 12.16 10.18 20.37
CA THR A 146 11.07 9.32 20.88
C THR A 146 9.85 10.13 21.34
N GLU A 147 10.08 11.25 22.01
CA GLU A 147 9.00 12.11 22.52
C GLU A 147 8.19 12.73 21.37
N THR A 148 8.86 13.32 20.38
CA THR A 148 8.21 13.92 19.21
C THR A 148 7.43 12.88 18.40
N ALA A 149 8.00 11.69 18.19
CA ALA A 149 7.31 10.60 17.50
C ALA A 149 6.04 10.17 18.25
N ASN A 150 6.13 10.03 19.58
CA ASN A 150 4.99 9.69 20.42
C ASN A 150 3.93 10.80 20.42
N HIS A 151 4.33 12.07 20.50
CA HIS A 151 3.42 13.21 20.50
C HIS A 151 2.61 13.26 19.20
N ARG A 152 3.27 13.13 18.05
CA ARG A 152 2.61 13.04 16.72
C ARG A 152 1.59 11.90 16.68
N LEU A 153 1.99 10.70 17.11
CA LEU A 153 1.10 9.54 17.12
C LEU A 153 -0.11 9.75 18.06
N LEU A 154 0.11 10.29 19.26
CA LEU A 154 -0.96 10.54 20.22
C LEU A 154 -1.98 11.55 19.71
N MET A 155 -1.54 12.61 19.03
CA MET A 155 -2.44 13.56 18.38
C MET A 155 -3.28 12.87 17.30
N THR A 156 -2.64 12.09 16.42
CA THR A 156 -3.32 11.33 15.36
C THR A 156 -4.34 10.34 15.92
N LEU A 157 -4.01 9.63 17.01
CA LEU A 157 -4.94 8.71 17.68
C LEU A 157 -6.07 9.45 18.40
N PHE A 158 -5.80 10.63 18.97
CA PHE A 158 -6.82 11.44 19.63
C PHE A 158 -7.87 11.95 18.64
N VAL A 159 -7.46 12.49 17.49
CA VAL A 159 -8.40 12.95 16.46
C VAL A 159 -9.19 11.80 15.81
N ALA A 160 -8.65 10.58 15.85
CA ALA A 160 -9.33 9.38 15.41
C ALA A 160 -10.31 8.81 16.45
N GLY A 161 -10.35 9.35 17.67
CA GLY A 161 -11.13 8.81 18.78
C GLY A 161 -10.59 7.48 19.33
N LYS A 162 -9.34 7.12 19.01
CA LYS A 162 -8.71 5.83 19.36
C LYS A 162 -7.65 5.94 20.47
N SER A 163 -7.44 7.14 21.02
CA SER A 163 -6.48 7.30 22.12
C SER A 163 -7.00 6.67 23.41
N LYS A 164 -6.18 5.83 24.04
CA LYS A 164 -6.48 5.18 25.31
C LYS A 164 -5.96 5.95 26.53
N ARG A 165 -5.18 7.01 26.31
CA ARG A 165 -4.54 7.76 27.40
C ARG A 165 -5.47 8.82 27.98
N SER A 166 -5.49 8.95 29.31
CA SER A 166 -6.26 9.96 30.03
C SER A 166 -5.77 11.39 29.76
N ASP A 167 -4.46 11.56 29.53
CA ASP A 167 -3.79 12.83 29.26
C ASP A 167 -3.78 13.23 27.77
N ALA A 168 -4.37 12.43 26.87
CA ALA A 168 -4.29 12.64 25.42
C ALA A 168 -4.77 14.03 24.96
N ALA A 169 -5.77 14.59 25.66
CA ALA A 169 -6.30 15.90 25.35
C ALA A 169 -5.30 17.03 25.67
N ARG A 170 -4.46 16.86 26.71
CA ARG A 170 -3.38 17.81 27.02
C ARG A 170 -2.33 17.79 25.91
N TRP A 171 -1.87 16.59 25.55
CA TRP A 171 -0.95 16.39 24.43
C TRP A 171 -1.51 16.95 23.12
N PHE A 172 -2.80 16.76 22.85
CA PHE A 172 -3.44 17.34 21.68
C PHE A 172 -3.37 18.87 21.69
N ALA A 173 -3.78 19.53 22.79
CA ALA A 173 -3.71 20.97 22.91
C ALA A 173 -2.29 21.51 22.74
N ASP A 174 -1.31 20.91 23.42
CA ASP A 174 0.10 21.31 23.35
C ASP A 174 0.64 21.14 21.93
N GLY A 175 0.29 20.04 21.28
CA GLY A 175 0.76 19.70 19.94
C GLY A 175 0.23 20.62 18.84
N LEU A 176 -0.98 21.19 18.98
CA LEU A 176 -1.52 22.17 18.02
C LEU A 176 -0.62 23.42 17.91
N ARG A 177 0.05 23.78 19.00
CA ARG A 177 1.02 24.88 19.04
C ARG A 177 2.41 24.42 18.62
N VAL A 178 2.91 23.33 19.21
CA VAL A 178 4.27 22.82 18.98
C VAL A 178 4.53 22.51 17.51
N PHE A 179 3.54 21.95 16.81
CA PHE A 179 3.69 21.60 15.39
C PHE A 179 3.10 22.63 14.42
N ASP A 180 2.71 23.81 14.90
CA ASP A 180 2.03 24.85 14.12
C ASP A 180 0.91 24.29 13.21
N VAL A 181 0.02 23.49 13.81
CA VAL A 181 -1.06 22.84 13.04
C VAL A 181 -2.02 23.89 12.48
N ARG A 182 -2.25 23.85 11.16
CA ARG A 182 -3.15 24.78 10.46
C ARG A 182 -4.53 24.21 10.20
N ALA A 183 -4.66 22.88 10.09
CA ALA A 183 -5.96 22.22 10.00
C ALA A 183 -6.00 20.88 10.71
N VAL A 184 -7.18 20.53 11.19
CA VAL A 184 -7.47 19.28 11.89
C VAL A 184 -8.72 18.65 11.30
N CYS A 185 -8.61 17.38 10.88
CA CYS A 185 -9.76 16.53 10.64
C CYS A 185 -10.00 15.64 11.87
N LEU A 186 -11.21 15.68 12.42
CA LEU A 186 -11.64 14.82 13.51
C LEU A 186 -12.58 13.74 12.98
N LYS A 187 -12.42 12.51 13.46
CA LYS A 187 -13.45 11.47 13.35
C LYS A 187 -14.44 11.63 14.51
N ARG A 188 -15.73 11.63 14.23
CA ARG A 188 -16.77 11.70 15.26
C ARG A 188 -16.64 10.51 16.22
N SER A 189 -16.55 10.81 17.51
CA SER A 189 -16.37 9.86 18.59
C SER A 189 -16.74 10.48 19.94
N LYS A 190 -16.66 9.69 21.02
CA LYS A 190 -16.87 10.20 22.40
C LYS A 190 -15.88 11.31 22.79
N ALA A 191 -14.71 11.37 22.15
CA ALA A 191 -13.69 12.40 22.40
C ALA A 191 -13.96 13.73 21.67
N THR A 192 -14.88 13.74 20.70
CA THR A 192 -15.12 14.90 19.83
C THR A 192 -15.50 16.17 20.59
N PRO A 193 -16.44 16.17 21.57
CA PRO A 193 -16.76 17.41 22.31
C PRO A 193 -15.54 18.04 22.98
N ARG A 194 -14.66 17.21 23.56
CA ARG A 194 -13.42 17.66 24.20
C ARG A 194 -12.42 18.22 23.18
N ALA A 195 -12.30 17.57 22.01
CA ALA A 195 -11.47 18.06 20.91
C ALA A 195 -11.95 19.41 20.38
N ARG A 196 -13.26 19.59 20.17
CA ARG A 196 -13.87 20.86 19.73
C ARG A 196 -13.56 22.00 20.69
N ALA A 197 -13.73 21.77 21.99
CA ALA A 197 -13.43 22.78 23.01
C ALA A 197 -11.93 23.18 23.03
N ILE A 198 -11.02 22.26 22.70
CA ILE A 198 -9.59 22.58 22.56
C ILE A 198 -9.34 23.39 21.29
N LEU A 199 -9.92 22.97 20.17
CA LEU A 199 -9.77 23.62 18.87
C LEU A 199 -10.28 25.07 18.91
N GLN A 200 -11.47 25.30 19.45
CA GLN A 200 -12.04 26.65 19.63
C GLN A 200 -11.14 27.55 20.46
N ARG A 201 -10.66 27.07 21.62
CA ARG A 201 -9.70 27.81 22.46
C ARG A 201 -8.37 28.07 21.78
N SER A 202 -7.99 27.23 20.82
CA SER A 202 -6.76 27.35 20.04
C SER A 202 -6.95 28.17 18.75
N GLY A 203 -8.08 28.87 18.59
CA GLY A 203 -8.36 29.75 17.46
C GLY A 203 -8.82 29.05 16.18
N PHE A 204 -9.12 27.75 16.24
CA PHE A 204 -9.65 27.03 15.08
C PHE A 204 -11.14 27.31 14.92
N ARG A 205 -11.58 27.41 13.66
CA ARG A 205 -12.98 27.55 13.27
C ARG A 205 -13.45 26.31 12.51
N PRO A 206 -14.72 25.90 12.68
CA PRO A 206 -15.28 24.82 11.89
C PRO A 206 -15.30 25.21 10.41
N TYR A 207 -14.94 24.28 9.53
CA TYR A 207 -14.90 24.49 8.07
C TYR A 207 -15.90 23.59 7.35
N GLN A 208 -15.88 22.29 7.62
CA GLN A 208 -16.84 21.31 7.07
C GLN A 208 -17.18 20.27 8.12
N HIS A 209 -18.41 19.75 8.10
CA HIS A 209 -18.80 18.62 8.94
C HIS A 209 -19.72 17.63 8.22
N SER A 210 -19.70 16.37 8.67
CA SER A 210 -20.69 15.33 8.39
C SER A 210 -20.97 14.53 9.66
N GLU A 211 -21.69 13.42 9.54
CA GLU A 211 -21.91 12.46 10.61
C GLU A 211 -20.63 11.69 10.99
N ALA A 212 -19.69 11.53 10.05
CA ALA A 212 -18.48 10.74 10.27
C ALA A 212 -17.26 11.60 10.65
N TYR A 213 -17.11 12.77 10.02
CA TYR A 213 -15.92 13.59 10.13
C TYR A 213 -16.23 15.09 10.26
N GLU A 214 -15.27 15.87 10.75
CA GLU A 214 -15.31 17.33 10.76
C GLU A 214 -13.92 17.92 10.55
N ILE A 215 -13.82 18.99 9.76
CA ILE A 215 -12.59 19.75 9.52
C ILE A 215 -12.67 21.08 10.24
N TRP A 216 -11.57 21.42 10.91
CA TRP A 216 -11.34 22.67 11.61
C TRP A 216 -10.08 23.32 11.07
N ILE A 217 -10.11 24.63 10.82
CA ILE A 217 -8.98 25.40 10.27
C ILE A 217 -8.59 26.56 11.18
N ARG A 218 -7.29 26.85 11.25
CA ARG A 218 -6.72 28.03 11.91
C ARG A 218 -6.26 28.99 10.81
N ARG A 219 -6.88 30.17 10.74
CA ARG A 219 -6.46 31.26 9.83
C ARG A 219 -5.43 32.12 10.53
#